data_AF-A0A957BND1-F1
#
_entry.id   AF-A0A957BND1-F1
#
_cell.length_a   1.000
_cell.length_b   1.000
_cell.length_c   1.000
_cell.angle_alpha   90.00
_cell.angle_beta   90.00
_cell.angle_gamma   90.00
#
_symmetry.space_group_name_H-M   'P 1'
#
loop_
_entity.id
_entity.type
_entity.pdbx_description
1 polymer ?
#
loop_
_entity_poly.entity_id
_entity_poly.type
_entity_poly.pdbx_seq_one_letter_code
_entity_poly.pdbx_strand_id
1 'polypeptide(L)'
;MDVLRYHTLEELRGLSLRELHALWELVPTDRQRAYKAAYEREVRTAGAVGSDELERQVAAELLKRYDEAALVPVGSRWARTPGRVQEAAQQNVVLDAPEDEVRPASGKPSPKVMIAVGLAALLFFGLMFTRLLGGRSSGEAEVTPEDSPTPTPLVSPTPTPLALEAQDDVIQGGDSGREVAYPVNLQVILPDGDAPRVWVVQRRRVQASEWRFDLNPDTASFVNGMSVRPVIGIPWSEENESYFDDINAGTTFLLTMNTGAVLRFEFDDRREVRRSETSIFRQVSPGLVLLLIGETDGDGLPTATRTLVTATYPPEQELSRDGQVIGMNITLEEGDVGETLAIGNATITLQDARLLADQPDLPADTQYLLLNFEVTAGAEALDTTTWRVEFVDAGGQVYTPGSAALTYTDYNVLPTEIPALSSLSASVGYIVPHTLQSGHWVITDTAGNGVSFALSFAAAPLDLRYDGVDVRLVSVTYLEGQITTHLRIYNGRAETLHFTQDDIWLALGYAPEPPGPRNPAEGLTPFDLLPEQAVDLTLVWYWGGEPYASMGIGDYRFAIQLQR
;
A
#
# COMPACT_ATOMS: atom_id res chain seq x y z
N MET A 1 20.81 36.25 25.32
CA MET A 1 20.73 35.14 24.35
C MET A 1 20.03 35.71 23.15
N ASP A 2 20.70 35.79 22.00
CA ASP A 2 20.08 36.30 20.79
C ASP A 2 19.10 35.26 20.28
N VAL A 3 17.82 35.62 20.24
CA VAL A 3 16.72 34.79 19.77
C VAL A 3 16.49 35.14 18.31
N LEU A 4 16.33 34.14 17.45
CA LEU A 4 16.01 34.33 16.04
C LEU A 4 14.67 35.09 15.94
N ARG A 5 14.70 36.29 15.35
CA ARG A 5 13.51 37.13 15.14
C ARG A 5 13.16 37.18 13.66
N TYR A 6 11.91 37.51 13.37
CA TYR A 6 11.50 37.75 11.99
C TYR A 6 12.19 38.98 11.41
N HIS A 7 12.69 38.82 10.18
CA HIS A 7 13.28 39.88 9.37
C HIS A 7 12.62 39.87 7.99
N THR A 8 12.28 41.05 7.49
CA THR A 8 11.78 41.23 6.11
C THR A 8 12.92 41.07 5.09
N LEU A 9 12.58 40.78 3.84
CA LEU A 9 13.58 40.68 2.75
C LEU A 9 14.34 42.00 2.54
N GLU A 10 13.68 43.14 2.75
CA GLU A 10 14.32 44.45 2.63
C GLU A 10 15.34 44.68 3.76
N GLU A 11 14.99 44.32 4.99
CA GLU A 11 15.91 44.36 6.14
C GLU A 11 17.12 43.44 5.92
N LEU A 12 16.89 42.20 5.47
CA LEU A 12 17.97 41.24 5.19
C LEU A 12 18.91 41.71 4.07
N ARG A 13 18.38 42.39 3.04
CA ARG A 13 19.20 42.99 1.97
C ARG A 13 20.07 44.15 2.46
N GLY A 14 19.69 44.81 3.55
CA GLY A 14 20.46 45.88 4.19
C GLY A 14 21.60 45.40 5.08
N LEU A 15 21.65 44.11 5.41
CA LEU A 15 22.68 43.52 6.29
C LEU A 15 23.95 43.14 5.54
N SER A 16 25.08 43.21 6.22
CA SER A 16 26.35 42.68 5.70
C SER A 16 26.36 41.14 5.69
N LEU A 17 27.21 40.54 4.85
CA LEU A 17 27.35 39.08 4.78
C LEU A 17 27.74 38.45 6.12
N ARG A 18 28.49 39.17 6.96
CA ARG A 18 28.85 38.72 8.32
C ARG A 18 27.62 38.67 9.23
N GLU A 19 26.75 39.66 9.14
CA GLU A 19 25.51 39.74 9.93
C GLU A 19 24.49 38.67 9.46
N LEU A 20 24.38 38.45 8.15
CA LEU A 20 23.57 37.37 7.59
C LEU A 20 24.05 35.99 8.04
N HIS A 21 25.37 35.77 8.06
CA HIS A 21 25.92 34.51 8.55
C HIS A 21 25.67 34.33 10.06
N ALA A 22 25.79 35.39 10.86
CA ALA A 22 25.46 35.33 12.28
C ALA A 22 23.98 34.99 12.54
N LEU A 23 23.05 35.51 11.72
CA LEU A 23 21.63 35.12 11.78
C LEU A 23 21.41 33.67 11.35
N TRP A 24 22.14 33.20 10.35
CA TRP A 24 22.06 31.81 9.90
C TRP A 24 22.50 30.81 10.97
N GLU A 25 23.56 31.11 11.71
CA GLU A 25 24.06 30.27 12.81
C GLU A 25 23.06 30.13 13.98
N LEU A 26 22.10 31.05 14.11
CA LEU A 26 21.00 30.94 15.09
C LEU A 26 19.92 29.93 14.67
N VAL A 27 19.90 29.49 13.41
CA VAL A 27 18.96 28.48 12.90
C VAL A 27 19.42 27.08 13.36
N PRO A 28 18.54 26.20 13.88
CA PRO A 28 18.92 24.83 14.27
C PRO A 28 19.59 24.05 13.12
N THR A 29 20.64 23.29 13.44
CA THR A 29 21.50 22.59 12.46
C THR A 29 20.73 21.66 11.53
N ASP A 30 19.68 20.99 12.01
CA ASP A 30 18.88 20.10 11.19
C ASP A 30 18.02 20.87 10.16
N ARG A 31 17.54 22.06 10.53
CA ARG A 31 16.84 22.96 9.60
C ARG A 31 17.79 23.57 8.58
N GLN A 32 19.01 23.94 9.00
CA GLN A 32 20.04 24.41 8.07
C GLN A 32 20.34 23.34 6.99
N ARG A 33 20.50 22.07 7.40
CA ARG A 33 20.73 20.95 6.48
C ARG A 33 19.55 20.77 5.50
N ALA A 34 18.32 20.84 6.00
CA ALA A 34 17.12 20.69 5.18
C ALA A 34 16.97 21.82 4.14
N TYR A 35 17.18 23.08 4.55
CA TYR A 35 17.11 24.23 3.65
C TYR A 35 18.22 24.23 2.60
N LYS A 36 19.44 23.84 2.98
CA LYS A 36 20.55 23.67 2.02
C LYS A 36 20.23 22.59 0.97
N ALA A 37 19.73 21.43 1.40
CA ALA A 37 19.35 20.36 0.49
C ALA A 37 18.19 20.75 -0.46
N ALA A 38 17.24 21.56 0.03
CA ALA A 38 16.17 22.10 -0.81
C ALA A 38 16.71 23.06 -1.89
N TYR A 39 17.59 23.99 -1.51
CA TYR A 39 18.21 24.93 -2.44
C TYR A 39 19.09 24.23 -3.50
N GLU A 40 19.96 23.30 -3.09
CA GLU A 40 20.82 22.54 -4.00
C GLU A 40 20.03 21.72 -5.03
N ARG A 41 18.84 21.22 -4.63
CA ARG A 41 17.94 20.53 -5.54
C ARG A 41 17.36 21.47 -6.59
N GLU A 42 16.94 22.68 -6.23
CA GLU A 42 16.46 23.68 -7.20
C GLU A 42 17.56 24.07 -8.19
N VAL A 43 18.78 24.28 -7.71
CA VAL A 43 19.95 24.55 -8.56
C VAL A 43 20.21 23.39 -9.53
N ARG A 44 20.12 22.14 -9.06
CA ARG A 44 20.29 20.95 -9.90
C ARG A 44 19.19 20.80 -10.94
N THR A 45 17.93 20.96 -10.54
CA THR A 45 16.77 20.85 -11.44
C THR A 45 16.78 21.95 -12.51
N ALA A 46 17.24 23.16 -12.18
CA ALA A 46 17.41 24.24 -13.14
C ALA A 46 18.65 24.08 -14.04
N GLY A 47 19.47 23.04 -13.85
CA GLY A 47 20.73 22.86 -14.57
C GLY A 47 21.76 23.96 -14.29
N ALA A 48 21.63 24.65 -13.16
CA ALA A 48 22.46 25.80 -12.80
C ALA A 48 23.77 25.40 -12.10
N VAL A 49 23.99 24.11 -11.82
CA VAL A 49 25.15 23.59 -11.08
C VAL A 49 26.46 24.00 -11.77
N GLY A 50 27.28 24.78 -11.06
CA GLY A 50 28.59 25.22 -11.57
C GLY A 50 28.54 26.48 -12.44
N SER A 51 27.41 27.20 -12.45
CA SER A 51 27.26 28.49 -13.13
C SER A 51 26.72 29.56 -12.17
N ASP A 52 27.62 30.42 -11.68
CA ASP A 52 27.29 31.51 -10.74
C ASP A 52 26.15 32.43 -11.22
N GLU A 53 26.05 32.64 -12.54
CA GLU A 53 25.02 33.48 -13.13
C GLU A 53 23.64 32.81 -13.06
N LEU A 54 23.56 31.52 -13.40
CA LEU A 54 22.31 30.77 -13.34
C LEU A 54 21.89 30.51 -11.89
N GLU A 55 22.83 30.24 -10.99
CA GLU A 55 22.55 30.10 -9.56
C GLU A 55 21.97 31.38 -8.96
N ARG A 56 22.48 32.55 -9.38
CA ARG A 56 21.94 33.86 -8.98
C ARG A 56 20.52 34.07 -9.49
N GLN A 57 20.22 33.62 -10.71
CA GLN A 57 18.87 33.70 -11.28
C GLN A 57 17.89 32.78 -10.53
N VAL A 58 18.31 31.56 -10.19
CA VAL A 58 17.51 30.63 -9.37
C VAL A 58 17.26 31.24 -7.98
N ALA A 59 18.27 31.80 -7.33
CA ALA A 59 18.12 32.44 -6.03
C ALA A 59 17.14 33.65 -6.09
N ALA A 60 17.22 34.48 -7.13
CA ALA A 60 16.31 35.60 -7.32
C ALA A 60 14.86 35.14 -7.51
N GLU A 61 14.64 34.06 -8.27
CA GLU A 61 13.33 33.49 -8.51
C GLU A 61 12.73 32.86 -7.24
N LEU A 62 13.54 32.18 -6.41
CA LEU A 62 13.08 31.65 -5.12
C LEU A 62 12.68 32.76 -4.15
N LEU A 63 13.47 33.84 -4.08
CA LEU A 63 13.12 35.02 -3.27
C LEU A 63 11.83 35.68 -3.76
N LYS A 64 11.62 35.76 -5.07
CA LYS A 64 10.39 36.29 -5.67
C LYS A 64 9.17 35.44 -5.32
N ARG A 65 9.29 34.10 -5.36
CA ARG A 65 8.22 33.18 -4.97
C ARG A 65 7.87 33.27 -3.48
N TYR A 66 8.86 33.51 -2.63
CA TYR A 66 8.61 33.80 -1.21
C TYR A 66 7.83 35.11 -1.05
N ASP A 67 8.25 36.17 -1.74
CA ASP A 67 7.61 37.49 -1.66
C ASP A 67 6.15 37.48 -2.19
N GLU A 68 5.90 36.84 -3.33
CA GLU A 68 4.59 36.84 -3.98
C GLU A 68 3.60 35.82 -3.39
N ALA A 69 4.09 34.66 -2.92
CA ALA A 69 3.24 33.53 -2.56
C ALA A 69 3.53 32.94 -1.18
N ALA A 70 4.46 33.51 -0.41
CA ALA A 70 4.90 33.01 0.91
C ALA A 70 5.31 31.53 0.89
N LEU A 71 5.90 31.10 -0.22
CA LEU A 71 6.39 29.73 -0.42
C LEU A 71 7.69 29.53 0.34
N VAL A 72 7.70 28.55 1.24
CA VAL A 72 8.89 28.12 1.99
C VAL A 72 9.13 26.62 1.75
N PRO A 73 10.39 26.16 1.85
CA PRO A 73 10.68 24.74 1.72
C PRO A 73 10.22 23.98 2.97
N VAL A 74 9.39 22.96 2.77
CA VAL A 74 8.90 22.04 3.82
C VAL A 74 9.18 20.61 3.36
N GLY A 75 10.21 19.98 3.94
CA GLY A 75 10.67 18.65 3.52
C GLY A 75 11.15 18.65 2.06
N SER A 76 10.47 17.88 1.20
CA SER A 76 10.79 17.75 -0.23
C SER A 76 10.04 18.71 -1.15
N ARG A 77 9.13 19.55 -0.64
CA ARG A 77 8.25 20.41 -1.43
C ARG A 77 8.25 21.86 -0.96
N TRP A 78 7.85 22.77 -1.83
CA TRP A 78 7.55 24.15 -1.46
C TRP A 78 6.07 24.25 -1.07
N ALA A 79 5.80 24.78 0.10
CA ALA A 79 4.44 24.96 0.61
C ALA A 79 4.19 26.42 0.96
N ARG A 80 2.97 26.89 0.70
CA ARG A 80 2.54 28.23 1.10
C ARG A 80 2.35 28.27 2.61
N THR A 81 3.05 29.19 3.27
CA THR A 81 2.91 29.36 4.72
C THR A 81 1.50 29.89 5.06
N PRO A 82 0.75 29.28 5.99
CA PRO A 82 -0.56 29.80 6.41
C PRO A 82 -0.45 31.21 7.02
N GLY A 83 -1.46 32.06 6.80
CA GLY A 83 -1.45 33.46 7.29
C GLY A 83 -1.20 33.58 8.79
N ARG A 84 -1.82 32.71 9.60
CA ARG A 84 -1.61 32.63 11.06
C ARG A 84 -0.14 32.44 11.48
N VAL A 85 0.62 31.67 10.70
CA VAL A 85 2.03 31.38 10.97
C VAL A 85 2.90 32.56 10.56
N GLN A 86 2.56 33.22 9.45
CA GLN A 86 3.25 34.44 9.02
C GLN A 86 3.02 35.60 10.01
N GLU A 87 1.79 35.79 10.49
CA GLU A 87 1.44 36.80 11.49
C GLU A 87 2.15 36.54 12.82
N ALA A 88 2.19 35.28 13.28
CA ALA A 88 2.90 34.92 14.49
C ALA A 88 4.42 35.14 14.38
N ALA A 89 5.02 34.78 13.23
CA ALA A 89 6.42 35.06 12.96
C ALA A 89 6.70 36.58 12.97
N GLN A 90 5.90 37.38 12.28
CA GLN A 90 6.04 38.85 12.24
C GLN A 90 5.92 39.49 13.63
N GLN A 91 5.05 38.96 14.49
CA GLN A 91 4.87 39.43 15.86
C GLN A 91 5.89 38.86 16.84
N ASN A 92 6.80 37.98 16.39
CA ASN A 92 7.74 37.22 17.22
C ASN A 92 7.05 36.45 18.36
N VAL A 93 5.85 35.95 18.10
CA VAL A 93 5.05 35.15 19.03
C VAL A 93 5.28 33.68 18.73
N VAL A 94 5.68 32.91 19.74
CA VAL A 94 5.77 31.44 19.65
C VAL A 94 4.34 30.90 19.64
N LEU A 95 3.94 30.24 18.57
CA LEU A 95 2.70 29.47 18.54
C LEU A 95 2.95 28.17 19.31
N ASP A 96 2.36 28.02 20.50
CA ASP A 96 2.25 26.73 21.18
C ASP A 96 1.22 25.87 20.45
N ALA A 97 1.62 25.33 19.31
CA ALA A 97 0.89 24.34 18.52
C ALA A 97 1.93 23.47 17.77
N PRO A 98 1.70 22.16 17.65
CA PRO A 98 2.63 21.27 16.95
C PRO A 98 2.81 21.74 15.51
N GLU A 99 4.05 21.78 15.02
CA GLU A 99 4.44 22.34 13.71
C GLU A 99 3.93 21.54 12.49
N ASP A 100 2.97 20.62 12.65
CA ASP A 100 2.35 19.89 11.56
C ASP A 100 0.95 20.43 11.26
N GLU A 101 0.85 21.23 10.20
CA GLU A 101 -0.19 21.11 9.16
C GLU A 101 -0.18 22.38 8.26
N VAL A 102 0.48 22.29 7.12
CA VAL A 102 0.08 23.03 5.92
C VAL A 102 -0.69 22.05 5.03
N ARG A 103 -2.02 21.99 5.21
CA ARG A 103 -2.93 21.29 4.29
C ARG A 103 -3.09 22.14 3.01
N PRO A 104 -2.97 21.56 1.80
CA PRO A 104 -3.33 22.26 0.57
C PRO A 104 -4.85 22.44 0.50
N ALA A 105 -5.31 23.67 0.22
CA ALA A 105 -6.72 23.93 -0.07
C ALA A 105 -7.08 23.31 -1.43
N SER A 106 -7.85 22.22 -1.43
CA SER A 106 -8.38 21.59 -2.64
C SER A 106 -9.62 22.35 -3.15
N GLY A 107 -9.41 23.33 -4.03
CA GLY A 107 -10.46 23.90 -4.87
C GLY A 107 -10.13 23.65 -6.35
N LYS A 108 -11.04 23.04 -7.11
CA LYS A 108 -10.87 22.79 -8.56
C LYS A 108 -10.55 24.12 -9.28
N PRO A 109 -9.51 24.20 -10.14
CA PRO A 109 -9.20 25.43 -10.86
C PRO A 109 -10.22 25.72 -11.97
N SER A 110 -10.59 26.98 -12.10
CA SER A 110 -11.48 27.51 -13.14
C SER A 110 -10.89 27.33 -14.55
N PRO A 111 -11.71 27.09 -15.60
CA PRO A 111 -11.26 26.80 -16.98
C PRO A 111 -10.32 27.84 -17.62
N LYS A 112 -10.24 29.05 -17.06
CA LYS A 112 -9.32 30.11 -17.55
C LYS A 112 -7.86 29.87 -17.18
N VAL A 113 -7.57 29.07 -16.14
CA VAL A 113 -6.19 28.75 -15.71
C VAL A 113 -5.54 27.70 -16.61
N MET A 114 -6.32 26.77 -17.18
CA MET A 114 -5.84 25.74 -18.11
C MET A 114 -5.32 26.32 -19.44
N ILE A 115 -5.88 27.45 -19.91
CA ILE A 115 -5.44 28.08 -21.17
C ILE A 115 -4.09 28.81 -21.00
N ALA A 116 -3.81 29.37 -19.82
CA ALA A 116 -2.55 30.05 -19.55
C ALA A 116 -1.36 29.08 -19.37
N VAL A 117 -1.61 27.91 -18.77
CA VAL A 117 -0.58 26.87 -18.58
C VAL A 117 -0.22 26.17 -19.90
N GLY A 118 -1.21 25.97 -20.79
CA GLY A 118 -0.98 25.39 -22.13
C GLY A 118 -0.14 26.28 -23.07
N LEU A 119 -0.28 27.60 -22.97
CA LEU A 119 0.48 28.55 -23.80
C LEU A 119 1.94 28.70 -23.36
N ALA A 120 2.24 28.51 -22.07
CA ALA A 120 3.60 28.55 -21.54
C ALA A 120 4.41 27.29 -21.87
N ALA A 121 3.76 26.11 -21.90
CA ALA A 121 4.43 24.85 -22.24
C ALA A 121 4.81 24.74 -23.73
N LEU A 122 4.00 25.31 -24.63
CA LEU A 122 4.28 25.34 -26.07
C LEU A 122 5.44 26.27 -26.46
N LEU A 123 5.63 27.37 -25.72
CA LEU A 123 6.78 28.26 -25.91
C LEU A 123 8.10 27.64 -25.40
N PHE A 124 8.03 26.72 -24.44
CA PHE A 124 9.21 26.06 -23.88
C PHE A 124 9.76 24.94 -24.79
N PHE A 125 8.88 24.17 -25.46
CA PHE A 125 9.30 23.09 -26.35
C PHE A 125 9.81 23.57 -27.73
N GLY A 126 9.34 24.72 -28.23
CA GLY A 126 9.73 25.24 -29.55
C GLY A 126 11.15 25.80 -29.64
N LEU A 127 11.76 26.18 -28.51
CA LEU A 127 13.07 26.84 -28.46
C LEU A 127 14.24 25.90 -28.15
N MET A 128 13.99 24.65 -27.72
CA MET A 128 15.04 23.67 -27.39
C MET A 128 15.45 22.75 -28.56
N PHE A 129 14.70 22.74 -29.68
CA PHE A 129 14.92 21.76 -30.76
C PHE A 129 15.86 22.21 -31.89
N THR A 130 16.43 23.42 -31.84
CA THR A 130 17.22 23.98 -32.96
C THR A 130 18.74 24.00 -32.77
N ARG A 131 19.31 23.33 -31.76
CA ARG A 131 20.77 23.40 -31.51
C ARG A 131 21.50 22.08 -31.23
N LEU A 132 20.97 20.94 -31.68
CA LEU A 132 21.70 19.65 -31.64
C LEU A 132 21.92 19.06 -33.04
N LEU A 133 22.66 19.78 -33.88
CA LEU A 133 23.33 19.21 -35.06
C LEU A 133 24.81 19.60 -35.00
N GLY A 134 25.72 18.64 -34.75
CA GLY A 134 27.16 18.85 -34.92
C GLY A 134 28.11 17.80 -34.33
N GLY A 135 28.55 16.84 -35.18
CA GLY A 135 29.87 16.17 -35.19
C GLY A 135 30.09 14.95 -34.26
N ARG A 136 30.27 13.68 -34.74
CA ARG A 136 31.46 12.98 -35.34
C ARG A 136 32.66 12.85 -34.38
N SER A 137 33.41 11.74 -34.22
CA SER A 137 33.69 10.50 -34.99
C SER A 137 34.47 9.46 -34.14
N SER A 138 34.20 8.14 -34.23
CA SER A 138 34.96 7.02 -34.87
C SER A 138 36.12 6.33 -34.11
N GLY A 139 36.14 4.98 -34.14
CA GLY A 139 37.34 4.13 -34.05
C GLY A 139 37.10 2.67 -33.64
N GLU A 140 37.14 1.73 -34.60
CA GLU A 140 37.00 0.25 -34.49
C GLU A 140 38.22 -0.47 -33.87
N ALA A 141 38.01 -1.69 -33.35
CA ALA A 141 38.82 -2.88 -33.66
C ALA A 141 38.13 -4.20 -33.20
N GLU A 142 38.14 -5.18 -34.10
CA GLU A 142 37.63 -6.56 -34.08
C GLU A 142 38.76 -7.55 -33.73
N VAL A 143 38.51 -8.63 -32.96
CA VAL A 143 39.04 -10.03 -33.15
C VAL A 143 38.23 -11.04 -32.29
N THR A 144 37.90 -12.20 -32.87
CA THR A 144 37.30 -13.46 -32.32
C THR A 144 38.21 -14.64 -32.78
N PRO A 145 38.09 -15.95 -32.39
CA PRO A 145 37.42 -16.70 -31.29
C PRO A 145 38.34 -17.71 -30.54
N GLU A 146 37.84 -18.41 -29.48
CA GLU A 146 37.55 -19.87 -29.47
C GLU A 146 37.31 -20.49 -28.05
N ASP A 147 36.18 -21.19 -27.96
CA ASP A 147 35.77 -22.43 -27.26
C ASP A 147 35.75 -22.66 -25.72
N SER A 148 34.60 -23.22 -25.34
CA SER A 148 34.00 -23.61 -24.04
C SER A 148 34.71 -24.79 -23.32
N PRO A 149 34.55 -24.95 -21.98
CA PRO A 149 33.51 -25.87 -21.49
C PRO A 149 32.86 -25.54 -20.11
N THR A 150 31.55 -25.74 -20.00
CA THR A 150 30.71 -26.08 -18.81
C THR A 150 31.08 -27.52 -18.34
N PRO A 151 30.96 -28.01 -17.06
CA PRO A 151 29.83 -27.75 -16.14
C PRO A 151 30.04 -27.87 -14.58
N THR A 152 28.98 -27.48 -13.84
CA THR A 152 28.39 -28.03 -12.59
C THR A 152 28.87 -27.60 -11.18
N PRO A 153 27.96 -27.08 -10.30
CA PRO A 153 28.16 -26.67 -8.90
C PRO A 153 27.91 -27.76 -7.84
N LEU A 154 28.39 -27.55 -6.59
CA LEU A 154 28.01 -28.27 -5.35
C LEU A 154 28.03 -27.30 -4.14
N VAL A 155 27.07 -27.46 -3.21
CA VAL A 155 26.65 -26.49 -2.17
C VAL A 155 27.34 -26.66 -0.79
N SER A 156 27.52 -25.50 -0.12
CA SER A 156 27.66 -25.06 1.31
C SER A 156 27.32 -26.01 2.48
N PRO A 157 27.71 -25.79 3.79
CA PRO A 157 27.17 -24.71 4.68
C PRO A 157 28.00 -24.16 5.91
N THR A 158 27.78 -22.87 6.28
CA THR A 158 27.29 -22.23 7.58
C THR A 158 27.94 -22.60 8.96
N PRO A 159 28.13 -21.73 10.02
CA PRO A 159 27.10 -20.86 10.65
C PRO A 159 27.47 -19.54 11.43
N THR A 160 26.38 -18.77 11.68
CA THR A 160 26.15 -17.49 12.43
C THR A 160 26.24 -17.57 13.96
N PRO A 161 26.32 -16.42 14.68
CA PRO A 161 25.36 -16.17 15.76
C PRO A 161 24.81 -14.73 15.88
N LEU A 162 23.56 -14.65 16.39
CA LEU A 162 22.69 -13.48 16.66
C LEU A 162 23.17 -12.55 17.79
N ALA A 163 22.74 -11.26 17.78
CA ALA A 163 22.21 -10.56 18.96
C ALA A 163 21.48 -9.23 18.64
N LEU A 164 20.20 -9.19 19.06
CA LEU A 164 19.43 -8.09 19.66
C LEU A 164 20.06 -6.67 19.71
N GLU A 165 19.40 -5.69 19.08
CA GLU A 165 19.07 -4.35 19.62
C GLU A 165 18.45 -3.45 18.53
N ALA A 166 17.13 -3.26 18.58
CA ALA A 166 16.44 -2.08 18.08
C ALA A 166 15.07 -2.01 18.78
N GLN A 167 15.10 -1.67 20.06
CA GLN A 167 13.90 -1.26 20.80
C GLN A 167 13.39 0.07 20.27
N ASP A 168 12.07 0.25 20.35
CA ASP A 168 11.30 1.42 19.94
C ASP A 168 11.86 2.76 20.42
N ASP A 169 11.67 3.80 19.60
CA ASP A 169 11.95 5.19 19.98
C ASP A 169 11.06 5.63 21.16
N VAL A 170 11.67 6.34 22.11
CA VAL A 170 11.04 6.84 23.34
C VAL A 170 9.91 7.83 23.02
N ILE A 171 8.73 7.58 23.59
CA ILE A 171 7.52 8.41 23.47
C ILE A 171 7.77 9.84 23.98
N GLN A 172 7.79 10.82 23.06
CA GLN A 172 7.67 12.25 23.38
C GLN A 172 6.38 12.80 22.77
N GLY A 173 5.55 13.42 23.62
CA GLY A 173 4.24 13.95 23.25
C GLY A 173 4.35 15.02 22.15
N GLY A 174 3.60 14.81 21.06
CA GLY A 174 3.57 15.72 19.92
C GLY A 174 3.63 15.06 18.54
N ASP A 175 3.58 13.72 18.45
CA ASP A 175 3.52 12.99 17.18
C ASP A 175 2.22 13.29 16.41
N SER A 176 2.34 13.85 15.21
CA SER A 176 1.24 14.10 14.27
C SER A 176 0.74 12.82 13.58
N GLY A 177 1.24 11.66 13.99
CA GLY A 177 0.68 10.33 13.73
C GLY A 177 -0.59 9.97 14.52
N ARG A 178 -1.37 10.94 15.01
CA ARG A 178 -2.75 10.67 15.42
C ARG A 178 -3.60 10.43 14.17
N GLU A 179 -4.12 9.27 13.82
CA GLU A 179 -4.09 7.93 14.37
C GLU A 179 -4.31 7.04 13.13
N VAL A 180 -3.26 6.60 12.43
CA VAL A 180 -3.48 5.45 11.54
C VAL A 180 -3.53 4.26 12.48
N ALA A 181 -4.71 3.68 12.70
CA ALA A 181 -4.79 2.44 13.45
C ALA A 181 -3.94 1.39 12.70
N TYR A 182 -2.94 0.83 13.37
CA TYR A 182 -2.12 -0.23 12.82
C TYR A 182 -1.99 -1.40 13.80
N PRO A 183 -1.85 -2.62 13.30
CA PRO A 183 -1.67 -3.78 14.14
C PRO A 183 -0.32 -3.77 14.85
N VAL A 184 -0.33 -4.14 16.12
CA VAL A 184 0.87 -4.30 16.96
C VAL A 184 1.04 -5.74 17.46
N ASN A 185 -0.04 -6.52 17.50
CA ASN A 185 0.00 -7.90 17.95
C ASN A 185 -1.03 -8.74 17.18
N LEU A 186 -0.61 -9.91 16.70
CA LEU A 186 -1.47 -10.91 16.06
C LEU A 186 -1.50 -12.15 16.95
N GLN A 187 -2.69 -12.63 17.30
CA GLN A 187 -2.89 -13.92 17.96
C GLN A 187 -3.73 -14.82 17.06
N VAL A 188 -3.36 -16.08 16.97
CA VAL A 188 -4.11 -17.09 16.23
C VAL A 188 -4.47 -18.21 17.19
N ILE A 189 -5.77 -18.53 17.25
CA ILE A 189 -6.34 -19.56 18.11
C ILE A 189 -6.87 -20.66 17.20
N LEU A 190 -6.21 -21.81 17.21
CA LEU A 190 -6.65 -22.99 16.47
C LEU A 190 -7.87 -23.63 17.17
N PRO A 191 -8.73 -24.38 16.44
CA PRO A 191 -9.93 -25.00 17.03
C PRO A 191 -9.61 -25.99 18.17
N ASP A 192 -8.52 -26.74 18.04
CA ASP A 192 -8.10 -27.80 18.95
C ASP A 192 -6.97 -27.35 19.91
N GLY A 193 -6.57 -26.08 19.86
CA GLY A 193 -5.39 -25.56 20.55
C GLY A 193 -5.71 -24.97 21.93
N ASP A 194 -5.03 -25.46 22.98
CA ASP A 194 -5.14 -24.91 24.34
C ASP A 194 -4.43 -23.55 24.52
N ALA A 195 -3.56 -23.15 23.59
CA ALA A 195 -2.79 -21.90 23.68
C ALA A 195 -2.69 -21.17 22.32
N PRO A 196 -2.94 -19.84 22.27
CA PRO A 196 -2.77 -19.06 21.05
C PRO A 196 -1.30 -18.90 20.67
N ARG A 197 -1.00 -18.99 19.36
CA ARG A 197 0.27 -18.54 18.81
C ARG A 197 0.24 -17.02 18.63
N VAL A 198 1.30 -16.34 19.05
CA VAL A 198 1.35 -14.88 19.10
C VAL A 198 2.55 -14.37 18.33
N TRP A 199 2.33 -13.33 17.52
CA TRP A 199 3.37 -12.58 16.83
C TRP A 199 3.32 -11.11 17.18
N VAL A 200 4.51 -10.53 17.41
CA VAL A 200 4.66 -9.08 17.46
C VAL A 200 4.61 -8.54 16.03
N VAL A 201 3.74 -7.56 15.78
CA VAL A 201 3.53 -7.03 14.44
C VAL A 201 4.31 -5.73 14.25
N GLN A 202 5.18 -5.71 13.25
CA GLN A 202 5.98 -4.54 12.88
C GLN A 202 5.51 -3.94 11.56
N ARG A 203 5.49 -2.61 11.49
CA ARG A 203 5.15 -1.89 10.26
C ARG A 203 6.33 -1.93 9.28
N ARG A 204 6.07 -2.36 8.05
CA ARG A 204 7.07 -2.37 6.96
C ARG A 204 6.51 -1.69 5.72
N ARG A 205 7.36 -0.93 5.02
CA ARG A 205 7.04 -0.39 3.69
C ARG A 205 7.39 -1.46 2.65
N VAL A 206 6.44 -1.81 1.78
CA VAL A 206 6.69 -2.72 0.66
C VAL A 206 7.18 -1.90 -0.53
N GLN A 207 8.36 -2.23 -1.05
CA GLN A 207 8.96 -1.57 -2.22
C GLN A 207 9.20 -2.54 -3.40
N ALA A 208 9.10 -3.86 -3.18
CA ALA A 208 9.33 -4.90 -4.19
C ALA A 208 8.44 -6.15 -3.92
N SER A 209 8.49 -7.12 -4.85
CA SER A 209 7.84 -8.46 -4.80
C SER A 209 8.25 -9.31 -3.57
N GLU A 210 9.33 -8.94 -2.89
CA GLU A 210 9.60 -9.36 -1.52
C GLU A 210 9.56 -8.19 -0.54
N TRP A 211 8.86 -8.44 0.56
CA TRP A 211 8.73 -7.48 1.62
C TRP A 211 10.07 -7.43 2.34
N ARG A 212 10.46 -6.27 2.88
CA ARG A 212 11.52 -6.27 3.88
C ARG A 212 10.88 -6.77 5.17
N PHE A 213 11.17 -8.00 5.55
CA PHE A 213 10.67 -8.65 6.77
C PHE A 213 11.81 -8.97 7.72
N ASP A 214 11.48 -9.15 8.99
CA ASP A 214 12.40 -9.62 10.02
C ASP A 214 12.51 -11.15 9.92
N LEU A 215 13.72 -11.71 10.04
CA LEU A 215 13.92 -13.17 9.97
C LEU A 215 13.51 -13.89 11.27
N ASN A 216 13.21 -13.16 12.35
CA ASN A 216 12.71 -13.73 13.59
C ASN A 216 11.32 -14.36 13.36
N PRO A 217 11.12 -15.67 13.61
CA PRO A 217 9.85 -16.36 13.40
C PRO A 217 8.70 -15.85 14.28
N ASP A 218 8.98 -15.10 15.34
CA ASP A 218 8.00 -14.48 16.25
C ASP A 218 7.60 -13.05 15.84
N THR A 219 8.21 -12.50 14.77
CA THR A 219 7.98 -11.12 14.32
C THR A 219 7.25 -11.10 12.98
N ALA A 220 6.00 -10.66 13.00
CA ALA A 220 5.18 -10.50 11.81
C ALA A 220 5.39 -9.11 11.17
N SER A 221 5.29 -9.05 9.84
CA SER A 221 5.48 -7.82 9.05
C SER A 221 4.16 -7.34 8.44
N PHE A 222 3.62 -6.23 8.95
CA PHE A 222 2.43 -5.58 8.41
C PHE A 222 2.79 -4.62 7.28
N VAL A 223 2.07 -4.74 6.17
CA VAL A 223 2.18 -3.83 5.02
C VAL A 223 1.53 -2.49 5.37
N ASN A 224 2.36 -1.46 5.51
CA ASN A 224 1.92 -0.14 5.93
C ASN A 224 0.85 0.45 4.97
N GLY A 225 -0.23 0.99 5.54
CA GLY A 225 -1.35 1.59 4.80
C GLY A 225 -2.54 0.67 4.54
N MET A 226 -2.44 -0.63 4.84
CA MET A 226 -3.52 -1.61 4.63
C MET A 226 -4.50 -1.63 5.82
N SER A 227 -5.49 -0.73 5.82
CA SER A 227 -6.38 -0.52 6.98
C SER A 227 -7.71 -1.28 6.91
N VAL A 228 -8.24 -1.53 5.70
CA VAL A 228 -9.53 -2.24 5.50
C VAL A 228 -9.31 -3.74 5.61
N ARG A 229 -8.26 -4.24 4.97
CA ARG A 229 -7.84 -5.63 4.98
C ARG A 229 -6.36 -5.71 5.34
N PRO A 230 -6.00 -5.80 6.64
CA PRO A 230 -4.61 -5.87 7.02
C PRO A 230 -3.90 -7.03 6.34
N VAL A 231 -2.72 -6.75 5.78
CA VAL A 231 -1.88 -7.75 5.12
C VAL A 231 -0.62 -7.94 5.97
N ILE A 232 -0.45 -9.15 6.49
CA ILE A 232 0.60 -9.48 7.46
C ILE A 232 1.42 -10.67 6.95
N GLY A 233 2.73 -10.53 7.04
CA GLY A 233 3.69 -11.52 6.54
C GLY A 233 4.36 -12.19 7.71
N ILE A 234 4.23 -13.51 7.78
CA ILE A 234 4.85 -14.35 8.80
C ILE A 234 6.12 -14.96 8.21
N PRO A 235 7.30 -14.73 8.82
CA PRO A 235 8.54 -15.32 8.35
C PRO A 235 8.49 -16.84 8.37
N TRP A 236 9.00 -17.46 7.31
CA TRP A 236 9.07 -18.89 7.19
C TRP A 236 10.01 -19.47 8.25
N SER A 237 9.53 -20.52 8.90
CA SER A 237 10.28 -21.46 9.72
C SER A 237 9.50 -22.77 9.69
N GLU A 238 10.15 -23.90 9.95
CA GLU A 238 9.47 -25.21 10.01
C GLU A 238 8.28 -25.18 11.00
N GLU A 239 8.41 -24.45 12.11
CA GLU A 239 7.34 -24.26 13.08
C GLU A 239 6.16 -23.46 12.51
N ASN A 240 6.43 -22.30 11.86
CA ASN A 240 5.36 -21.48 11.29
C ASN A 240 4.70 -22.16 10.08
N GLU A 241 5.44 -22.93 9.29
CA GLU A 241 4.89 -23.73 8.19
C GLU A 241 3.92 -24.79 8.72
N SER A 242 4.36 -25.62 9.67
CA SER A 242 3.50 -26.61 10.32
C SER A 242 2.28 -25.95 10.97
N TYR A 243 2.45 -24.77 11.57
CA TYR A 243 1.34 -24.04 12.16
C TYR A 243 0.34 -23.53 11.11
N PHE A 244 0.83 -23.05 9.96
CA PHE A 244 -0.03 -22.68 8.83
C PHE A 244 -0.81 -23.86 8.26
N ASP A 245 -0.23 -25.07 8.30
CA ASP A 245 -0.87 -26.33 7.92
C ASP A 245 -2.00 -26.76 8.86
N ASP A 246 -1.99 -26.27 10.10
CA ASP A 246 -3.05 -26.51 11.09
C ASP A 246 -4.16 -25.44 11.05
N ILE A 247 -3.92 -24.27 10.43
CA ILE A 247 -4.94 -23.22 10.28
C ILE A 247 -6.06 -23.70 9.34
N ASN A 248 -7.26 -23.85 9.88
CA ASN A 248 -8.44 -24.34 9.17
C ASN A 248 -9.75 -23.72 9.71
N ALA A 249 -10.90 -24.21 9.23
CA ALA A 249 -12.22 -23.78 9.67
C ALA A 249 -12.39 -23.87 11.21
N GLY A 250 -12.84 -22.79 11.84
CA GLY A 250 -12.91 -22.64 13.29
C GLY A 250 -11.71 -21.91 13.91
N THR A 251 -10.64 -21.66 13.13
CA THR A 251 -9.53 -20.82 13.59
C THR A 251 -9.98 -19.37 13.74
N THR A 252 -9.63 -18.77 14.87
CA THR A 252 -9.93 -17.36 15.17
C THR A 252 -8.64 -16.53 15.21
N PHE A 253 -8.67 -15.34 14.64
CA PHE A 253 -7.55 -14.40 14.62
C PHE A 253 -7.89 -13.16 15.43
N LEU A 254 -7.04 -12.79 16.39
CA LEU A 254 -7.18 -11.56 17.17
C LEU A 254 -6.06 -10.59 16.81
N LEU A 255 -6.44 -9.45 16.24
CA LEU A 255 -5.52 -8.40 15.83
C LEU A 255 -5.65 -7.22 16.79
N THR A 256 -4.64 -7.03 17.64
CA THR A 256 -4.57 -5.87 18.52
C THR A 256 -3.95 -4.70 17.78
N MET A 257 -4.63 -3.58 17.81
CA MET A 257 -4.20 -2.32 17.21
C MET A 257 -3.42 -1.49 18.22
N ASN A 258 -2.59 -0.57 17.74
CA ASN A 258 -1.87 0.40 18.57
C ASN A 258 -2.80 1.29 19.42
N THR A 259 -4.07 1.43 19.01
CA THR A 259 -5.11 2.16 19.75
C THR A 259 -5.68 1.36 20.93
N GLY A 260 -5.28 0.10 21.10
CA GLY A 260 -5.84 -0.83 22.09
C GLY A 260 -7.11 -1.54 21.62
N ALA A 261 -7.65 -1.20 20.43
CA ALA A 261 -8.74 -1.95 19.83
C ALA A 261 -8.28 -3.36 19.46
N VAL A 262 -9.13 -4.36 19.69
CA VAL A 262 -8.89 -5.74 19.28
C VAL A 262 -9.93 -6.10 18.21
N LEU A 263 -9.47 -6.41 17.01
CA LEU A 263 -10.29 -6.87 15.90
C LEU A 263 -10.26 -8.40 15.87
N ARG A 264 -11.42 -9.05 15.80
CA ARG A 264 -11.49 -10.51 15.67
C ARG A 264 -11.86 -10.87 14.23
N PHE A 265 -11.14 -11.82 13.64
CA PHE A 265 -11.42 -12.38 12.33
C PHE A 265 -11.60 -13.88 12.42
N GLU A 266 -12.30 -14.44 11.44
CA GLU A 266 -12.59 -15.87 11.36
C GLU A 266 -12.07 -16.45 10.06
N PHE A 267 -11.56 -17.67 10.12
CA PHE A 267 -10.98 -18.36 8.97
C PHE A 267 -11.96 -18.40 7.79
N ASP A 268 -11.43 -18.09 6.60
CA ASP A 268 -12.17 -18.10 5.34
C ASP A 268 -11.58 -19.14 4.39
N ASP A 269 -10.34 -18.93 3.94
CA ASP A 269 -9.67 -19.82 2.99
C ASP A 269 -8.16 -19.96 3.27
N ARG A 270 -7.59 -21.09 2.82
CA ARG A 270 -6.14 -21.33 2.76
C ARG A 270 -5.77 -21.92 1.41
N ARG A 271 -4.83 -21.26 0.72
CA ARG A 271 -4.36 -21.69 -0.60
C ARG A 271 -2.91 -21.29 -0.86
N GLU A 272 -2.29 -21.91 -1.84
CA GLU A 272 -1.01 -21.45 -2.37
C GLU A 272 -1.21 -20.32 -3.38
N VAL A 273 -0.35 -19.31 -3.31
CA VAL A 273 -0.35 -18.15 -4.22
C VAL A 273 1.01 -17.94 -4.83
N ARG A 274 1.04 -17.43 -6.06
CA ARG A 274 2.30 -17.03 -6.70
C ARG A 274 2.87 -15.79 -6.00
N ARG A 275 4.20 -15.68 -5.94
CA ARG A 275 4.84 -14.47 -5.38
C ARG A 275 4.53 -13.18 -6.14
N SER A 276 4.09 -13.28 -7.39
CA SER A 276 3.63 -12.16 -8.22
C SER A 276 2.16 -11.78 -8.02
N GLU A 277 1.40 -12.55 -7.24
CA GLU A 277 -0.01 -12.29 -7.00
C GLU A 277 -0.20 -11.01 -6.16
N THR A 278 -0.75 -9.96 -6.78
CA THR A 278 -0.98 -8.66 -6.12
C THR A 278 -2.42 -8.46 -5.66
N SER A 279 -3.33 -9.36 -6.04
CA SER A 279 -4.75 -9.32 -5.66
C SER A 279 -4.95 -9.31 -4.14
N ILE A 280 -4.03 -9.92 -3.39
CA ILE A 280 -3.99 -10.00 -1.92
C ILE A 280 -3.88 -8.63 -1.24
N PHE A 281 -3.40 -7.59 -1.94
CA PHE A 281 -3.22 -6.24 -1.39
C PHE A 281 -4.46 -5.37 -1.54
N ARG A 282 -5.52 -5.88 -2.18
CA ARG A 282 -6.75 -5.11 -2.41
C ARG A 282 -7.44 -4.82 -1.09
N GLN A 283 -7.82 -3.55 -0.90
CA GLN A 283 -8.53 -3.03 0.27
C GLN A 283 -10.02 -2.87 -0.04
N VAL A 284 -10.65 -3.89 -0.62
CA VAL A 284 -12.01 -3.81 -1.16
C VAL A 284 -13.09 -4.40 -0.24
N SER A 285 -12.71 -5.30 0.67
CA SER A 285 -13.60 -5.88 1.67
C SER A 285 -12.84 -6.10 2.98
N PRO A 286 -13.48 -5.85 4.14
CA PRO A 286 -12.88 -6.13 5.44
C PRO A 286 -12.46 -7.58 5.57
N GLY A 287 -11.31 -7.78 6.20
CA GLY A 287 -10.75 -9.11 6.39
C GLY A 287 -9.30 -9.03 6.84
N LEU A 288 -8.66 -10.18 6.97
CA LEU A 288 -7.25 -10.29 7.30
C LEU A 288 -6.60 -11.21 6.28
N VAL A 289 -5.36 -10.87 5.92
CA VAL A 289 -4.55 -11.68 5.03
C VAL A 289 -3.23 -12.00 5.73
N LEU A 290 -2.93 -13.29 5.87
CA LEU A 290 -1.64 -13.78 6.34
C LEU A 290 -0.90 -14.46 5.19
N LEU A 291 0.37 -14.12 5.00
CA LEU A 291 1.26 -14.80 4.06
C LEU A 291 2.45 -15.38 4.78
N LEU A 292 2.78 -16.63 4.48
CA LEU A 292 4.08 -17.20 4.83
C LEU A 292 5.12 -16.65 3.84
N ILE A 293 6.13 -15.94 4.34
CA ILE A 293 7.12 -15.21 3.54
C ILE A 293 8.54 -15.64 3.89
N GLY A 294 9.45 -15.55 2.94
CA GLY A 294 10.87 -15.88 3.18
C GLY A 294 11.24 -17.35 3.04
N GLU A 295 10.30 -18.21 2.65
CA GLU A 295 10.61 -19.59 2.28
C GLU A 295 11.55 -19.62 1.06
N THR A 296 12.59 -20.46 1.12
CA THR A 296 13.56 -20.68 0.06
C THR A 296 13.62 -22.16 -0.32
N ASP A 297 13.87 -22.44 -1.60
CA ASP A 297 14.13 -23.78 -2.10
C ASP A 297 15.55 -24.28 -1.72
N GLY A 298 15.89 -25.49 -2.17
CA GLY A 298 17.16 -26.14 -1.87
C GLY A 298 18.40 -25.40 -2.41
N ASP A 299 18.21 -24.46 -3.35
CA ASP A 299 19.27 -23.62 -3.91
C ASP A 299 19.36 -22.25 -3.20
N GLY A 300 18.54 -22.02 -2.17
CA GLY A 300 18.45 -20.77 -1.41
C GLY A 300 17.69 -19.67 -2.15
N LEU A 301 16.97 -20.00 -3.23
CA LEU A 301 16.13 -19.06 -3.96
C LEU A 301 14.73 -19.03 -3.34
N PRO A 302 14.03 -17.89 -3.36
CA PRO A 302 12.65 -17.87 -2.93
C PRO A 302 11.78 -18.82 -3.75
N THR A 303 10.95 -19.61 -3.06
CA THR A 303 10.01 -20.56 -3.70
C THR A 303 9.06 -19.87 -4.69
N ALA A 304 8.51 -20.58 -5.67
CA ALA A 304 7.61 -19.94 -6.66
C ALA A 304 6.27 -19.49 -6.03
N THR A 305 5.84 -20.18 -4.99
CA THR A 305 4.57 -19.98 -4.29
C THR A 305 4.79 -19.57 -2.83
N ARG A 306 3.69 -19.22 -2.16
CA ARG A 306 3.59 -18.95 -0.73
C ARG A 306 2.24 -19.43 -0.22
N THR A 307 2.16 -19.88 1.02
CA THR A 307 0.88 -20.16 1.67
C THR A 307 0.19 -18.85 2.05
N LEU A 308 -1.04 -18.69 1.58
CA LEU A 308 -1.96 -17.60 1.89
C LEU A 308 -3.07 -18.12 2.79
N VAL A 309 -3.36 -17.39 3.86
CA VAL A 309 -4.58 -17.54 4.65
C VAL A 309 -5.38 -16.25 4.57
N THR A 310 -6.67 -16.36 4.26
CA THR A 310 -7.63 -15.26 4.38
C THR A 310 -8.55 -15.48 5.56
N ALA A 311 -8.97 -14.39 6.17
CA ALA A 311 -9.97 -14.39 7.21
C ALA A 311 -10.96 -13.24 6.96
N THR A 312 -12.21 -13.44 7.34
CA THR A 312 -13.28 -12.44 7.23
C THR A 312 -13.43 -11.70 8.55
N TYR A 313 -13.93 -10.47 8.49
CA TYR A 313 -14.29 -9.69 9.67
C TYR A 313 -15.81 -9.84 9.92
N PRO A 314 -16.25 -10.54 10.98
CA PRO A 314 -17.66 -10.70 11.28
C PRO A 314 -18.32 -9.35 11.61
N PRO A 315 -19.36 -8.93 10.89
CA PRO A 315 -20.00 -7.61 11.09
C PRO A 315 -20.79 -7.50 12.40
N GLU A 316 -21.10 -8.62 13.06
CA GLU A 316 -21.62 -8.66 14.45
C GLU A 316 -20.75 -7.86 15.44
N GLN A 317 -19.46 -7.70 15.13
CA GLN A 317 -18.54 -6.92 15.95
C GLN A 317 -18.82 -5.42 15.87
N GLU A 318 -19.25 -4.88 14.73
CA GLU A 318 -19.63 -3.47 14.61
C GLU A 318 -21.00 -3.21 15.27
N LEU A 319 -21.91 -4.19 15.22
CA LEU A 319 -23.18 -4.17 15.96
C LEU A 319 -22.98 -4.22 17.49
N SER A 320 -21.84 -4.75 17.94
CA SER A 320 -21.45 -4.82 19.35
C SER A 320 -20.57 -3.64 19.82
N ARG A 321 -19.92 -2.93 18.89
CA ARG A 321 -18.94 -1.86 19.18
C ARG A 321 -19.61 -0.53 19.49
N ASP A 322 -20.76 -0.27 18.88
CA ASP A 322 -21.70 0.74 19.33
C ASP A 322 -22.77 0.07 20.18
N GLY A 323 -22.55 -0.02 21.50
CA GLY A 323 -23.59 -0.25 22.52
C GLY A 323 -24.65 0.87 22.57
N GLN A 324 -25.05 1.33 21.39
CA GLN A 324 -25.87 2.47 21.05
C GLN A 324 -26.82 2.14 19.89
N VAL A 325 -27.13 0.85 19.65
CA VAL A 325 -28.53 0.52 19.37
C VAL A 325 -29.28 0.81 20.66
N ILE A 326 -29.99 1.94 20.64
CA ILE A 326 -30.77 2.52 21.72
C ILE A 326 -31.53 1.42 22.50
N GLY A 327 -31.03 1.07 23.69
CA GLY A 327 -31.83 0.59 24.82
C GLY A 327 -32.70 -0.64 24.62
N MET A 328 -32.37 -1.55 23.70
CA MET A 328 -33.13 -2.79 23.50
C MET A 328 -32.19 -3.99 23.42
N ASN A 329 -32.40 -4.98 24.30
CA ASN A 329 -31.81 -6.30 24.14
C ASN A 329 -32.45 -6.94 22.90
N ILE A 330 -31.79 -6.84 21.74
CA ILE A 330 -32.28 -7.47 20.53
C ILE A 330 -31.75 -8.90 20.46
N THR A 331 -32.64 -9.88 20.31
CA THR A 331 -32.30 -11.26 19.98
C THR A 331 -32.32 -11.39 18.47
N LEU A 332 -31.17 -11.66 17.85
CA LEU A 332 -31.03 -11.79 16.41
C LEU A 332 -30.91 -13.27 16.03
N GLU A 333 -31.78 -13.76 15.15
CA GLU A 333 -31.64 -15.06 14.50
C GLU A 333 -30.96 -14.86 13.14
N GLU A 334 -29.99 -15.71 12.81
CA GLU A 334 -29.18 -15.56 11.59
C GLU A 334 -29.39 -16.74 10.64
N GLY A 335 -29.31 -16.45 9.34
CA GLY A 335 -29.41 -17.47 8.30
C GLY A 335 -29.00 -16.99 6.93
N ASP A 336 -29.11 -17.88 5.96
CA ASP A 336 -28.75 -17.63 4.57
C ASP A 336 -29.97 -17.44 3.66
N VAL A 337 -29.73 -17.06 2.41
CA VAL A 337 -30.77 -17.04 1.36
C VAL A 337 -31.37 -18.43 1.23
N GLY A 338 -32.70 -18.51 1.33
CA GLY A 338 -33.49 -19.75 1.27
C GLY A 338 -33.87 -20.31 2.64
N GLU A 339 -33.29 -19.81 3.74
CA GLU A 339 -33.64 -20.23 5.09
C GLU A 339 -34.84 -19.42 5.64
N THR A 340 -35.56 -20.03 6.59
CA THR A 340 -36.72 -19.43 7.25
C THR A 340 -36.38 -19.14 8.70
N LEU A 341 -36.42 -17.87 9.08
CA LEU A 341 -36.09 -17.37 10.42
C LEU A 341 -37.34 -16.81 11.12
N ALA A 342 -37.40 -16.90 12.45
CA ALA A 342 -38.53 -16.42 13.23
C ALA A 342 -38.31 -15.01 13.78
N ILE A 343 -39.34 -14.16 13.68
CA ILE A 343 -39.38 -12.84 14.30
C ILE A 343 -40.70 -12.64 15.03
N GLY A 344 -40.65 -12.67 16.36
CA GLY A 344 -41.86 -12.59 17.20
C GLY A 344 -42.85 -13.71 16.88
N ASN A 345 -44.02 -13.36 16.34
CA ASN A 345 -45.07 -14.29 15.94
C ASN A 345 -45.13 -14.57 14.42
N ALA A 346 -44.11 -14.18 13.67
CA ALA A 346 -44.01 -14.35 12.23
C ALA A 346 -42.73 -15.11 11.84
N THR A 347 -42.70 -15.59 10.60
CA THR A 347 -41.48 -16.14 9.99
C THR A 347 -41.17 -15.41 8.70
N ILE A 348 -39.88 -15.26 8.41
CA ILE A 348 -39.37 -14.61 7.21
C ILE A 348 -38.47 -15.58 6.47
N THR A 349 -38.65 -15.68 5.16
CA THR A 349 -37.77 -16.43 4.27
C THR A 349 -37.22 -15.48 3.21
N LEU A 350 -35.91 -15.28 3.16
CA LEU A 350 -35.27 -14.56 2.07
C LEU A 350 -35.20 -15.48 0.85
N GLN A 351 -35.92 -15.16 -0.23
CA GLN A 351 -36.04 -16.02 -1.40
C GLN A 351 -34.93 -15.78 -2.43
N ASP A 352 -34.60 -14.50 -2.68
CA ASP A 352 -33.64 -14.11 -3.71
C ASP A 352 -33.01 -12.75 -3.38
N ALA A 353 -31.79 -12.55 -3.87
CA ALA A 353 -31.04 -11.31 -3.75
C ALA A 353 -30.24 -11.05 -5.02
N ARG A 354 -30.48 -9.90 -5.67
CA ARG A 354 -29.82 -9.54 -6.93
C ARG A 354 -29.32 -8.11 -6.96
N LEU A 355 -28.21 -7.91 -7.65
CA LEU A 355 -27.68 -6.59 -7.99
C LEU A 355 -28.11 -6.17 -9.39
N LEU A 356 -28.53 -4.92 -9.55
CA LEU A 356 -28.92 -4.33 -10.83
C LEU A 356 -28.20 -3.00 -11.03
N ALA A 357 -27.20 -2.99 -11.91
CA ALA A 357 -26.43 -1.81 -12.29
C ALA A 357 -26.99 -1.13 -13.56
N ASP A 358 -26.32 -0.04 -13.97
CA ASP A 358 -26.53 0.67 -15.25
C ASP A 358 -27.97 1.17 -15.49
N GLN A 359 -28.67 1.52 -14.43
CA GLN A 359 -30.00 2.12 -14.55
C GLN A 359 -29.91 3.63 -14.81
N PRO A 360 -30.79 4.18 -15.68
CA PRO A 360 -30.71 5.58 -16.12
C PRO A 360 -30.98 6.59 -14.99
N ASP A 361 -31.62 6.14 -13.91
CA ASP A 361 -31.94 6.89 -12.70
C ASP A 361 -30.87 6.78 -11.60
N LEU A 362 -29.81 5.98 -11.82
CA LEU A 362 -28.72 5.80 -10.87
C LEU A 362 -27.43 6.54 -11.25
N PRO A 363 -26.70 7.10 -10.28
CA PRO A 363 -25.30 7.50 -10.45
C PRO A 363 -24.42 6.32 -10.90
N ALA A 364 -23.38 6.62 -11.68
CA ALA A 364 -22.48 5.62 -12.30
C ALA A 364 -21.67 4.77 -11.29
N ASP A 365 -21.56 5.20 -10.05
CA ASP A 365 -20.87 4.52 -8.95
C ASP A 365 -21.82 3.74 -8.02
N THR A 366 -23.10 3.65 -8.38
CA THR A 366 -24.14 2.99 -7.58
C THR A 366 -24.90 1.95 -8.39
N GLN A 367 -25.54 1.02 -7.69
CA GLN A 367 -26.40 -0.02 -8.24
C GLN A 367 -27.58 -0.27 -7.28
N TYR A 368 -28.62 -0.93 -7.77
CA TYR A 368 -29.70 -1.41 -6.91
C TYR A 368 -29.34 -2.77 -6.32
N LEU A 369 -29.58 -2.95 -5.02
CA LEU A 369 -29.72 -4.25 -4.37
C LEU A 369 -31.22 -4.53 -4.23
N LEU A 370 -31.70 -5.64 -4.79
CA LEU A 370 -33.11 -6.02 -4.81
C LEU A 370 -33.26 -7.36 -4.09
N LEU A 371 -34.12 -7.40 -3.08
CA LEU A 371 -34.37 -8.58 -2.28
C LEU A 371 -35.84 -8.99 -2.40
N ASN A 372 -36.07 -10.27 -2.63
CA ASN A 372 -37.40 -10.88 -2.60
C ASN A 372 -37.51 -11.77 -1.38
N PHE A 373 -38.59 -11.64 -0.61
CA PHE A 373 -38.77 -12.38 0.62
C PHE A 373 -40.25 -12.74 0.82
N GLU A 374 -40.48 -13.75 1.64
CA GLU A 374 -41.81 -14.17 2.05
C GLU A 374 -41.97 -13.98 3.56
N VAL A 375 -43.12 -13.45 3.96
CA VAL A 375 -43.50 -13.30 5.38
C VAL A 375 -44.73 -14.12 5.63
N THR A 376 -44.68 -14.99 6.63
CA THR A 376 -45.84 -15.76 7.10
C THR A 376 -46.23 -15.26 8.49
N ALA A 377 -47.46 -14.79 8.63
CA ALA A 377 -48.02 -14.38 9.91
C ALA A 377 -48.51 -15.60 10.71
N GLY A 378 -48.27 -15.58 12.02
CA GLY A 378 -48.78 -16.59 12.95
C GLY A 378 -50.29 -16.47 13.22
N ALA A 379 -50.70 -16.87 14.42
CA ALA A 379 -52.13 -16.93 14.79
C ALA A 379 -52.80 -15.54 14.93
N GLU A 380 -52.03 -14.46 14.93
CA GLU A 380 -52.51 -13.08 15.01
C GLU A 380 -52.13 -12.29 13.76
N ALA A 381 -52.88 -11.23 13.46
CA ALA A 381 -52.51 -10.32 12.39
C ALA A 381 -51.18 -9.61 12.75
N LEU A 382 -50.33 -9.45 11.75
CA LEU A 382 -48.99 -8.91 11.91
C LEU A 382 -48.96 -7.43 11.50
N ASP A 383 -48.58 -6.57 12.43
CA ASP A 383 -48.33 -5.14 12.18
C ASP A 383 -46.84 -4.93 11.83
N THR A 384 -46.58 -4.70 10.55
CA THR A 384 -45.23 -4.53 10.02
C THR A 384 -44.73 -3.09 10.14
N THR A 385 -45.56 -2.15 10.58
CA THR A 385 -45.14 -0.74 10.77
C THR A 385 -44.12 -0.58 11.89
N THR A 386 -44.06 -1.57 12.78
CA THR A 386 -43.11 -1.65 13.89
C THR A 386 -41.74 -2.20 13.46
N TRP A 387 -41.62 -2.67 12.22
CA TRP A 387 -40.39 -3.28 11.73
C TRP A 387 -39.45 -2.22 11.15
N ARG A 388 -38.19 -2.32 11.54
CA ARG A 388 -37.08 -1.64 10.89
C ARG A 388 -36.42 -2.64 9.96
N VAL A 389 -36.30 -2.25 8.70
CA VAL A 389 -35.75 -3.08 7.63
C VAL A 389 -34.56 -2.35 7.04
N GLU A 390 -33.37 -2.92 7.18
CA GLU A 390 -32.10 -2.28 6.85
C GLU A 390 -31.19 -3.27 6.12
N PHE A 391 -30.32 -2.76 5.27
CA PHE A 391 -29.19 -3.52 4.74
C PHE A 391 -27.91 -2.93 5.32
N VAL A 392 -27.00 -3.77 5.81
CA VAL A 392 -25.72 -3.36 6.37
C VAL A 392 -24.63 -3.99 5.51
N ASP A 393 -23.80 -3.17 4.86
CA ASP A 393 -22.69 -3.73 4.08
C ASP A 393 -21.55 -4.23 4.98
N ALA A 394 -20.58 -4.93 4.38
CA ALA A 394 -19.40 -5.42 5.10
C ALA A 394 -18.59 -4.31 5.81
N GLY A 395 -18.67 -3.06 5.34
CA GLY A 395 -18.03 -1.90 5.95
C GLY A 395 -18.82 -1.29 7.13
N GLY A 396 -19.96 -1.89 7.49
CA GLY A 396 -20.84 -1.39 8.56
C GLY A 396 -21.73 -0.22 8.12
N GLN A 397 -21.74 0.14 6.84
CA GLN A 397 -22.62 1.19 6.35
C GLN A 397 -24.06 0.66 6.29
N VAL A 398 -24.97 1.40 6.93
CA VAL A 398 -26.40 1.08 6.94
C VAL A 398 -27.11 1.77 5.78
N TYR A 399 -27.93 1.02 5.06
CA TYR A 399 -28.75 1.44 3.95
C TYR A 399 -30.23 1.23 4.28
N THR A 400 -31.03 2.25 3.96
CA THR A 400 -32.49 2.22 4.15
C THR A 400 -33.20 1.92 2.83
N PRO A 401 -34.40 1.31 2.87
CA PRO A 401 -35.19 1.02 1.67
C PRO A 401 -35.43 2.25 0.80
N GLY A 402 -35.18 2.12 -0.50
CA GLY A 402 -35.38 3.17 -1.50
C GLY A 402 -36.58 2.87 -2.39
N SER A 403 -37.54 3.80 -2.47
CA SER A 403 -38.73 3.62 -3.30
C SER A 403 -38.43 3.56 -4.81
N ALA A 404 -37.31 4.11 -5.27
CA ALA A 404 -36.89 4.06 -6.68
C ALA A 404 -36.60 2.61 -7.12
N ALA A 405 -36.00 1.81 -6.23
CA ALA A 405 -35.64 0.42 -6.47
C ALA A 405 -36.86 -0.49 -6.68
N LEU A 406 -38.01 -0.14 -6.09
CA LEU A 406 -39.28 -0.90 -6.22
C LEU A 406 -39.81 -0.97 -7.65
N THR A 407 -39.36 -0.09 -8.55
CA THR A 407 -39.72 -0.17 -9.98
C THR A 407 -39.14 -1.42 -10.64
N TYR A 408 -38.09 -2.00 -10.06
CA TYR A 408 -37.32 -3.10 -10.59
C TYR A 408 -37.47 -4.38 -9.77
N THR A 409 -38.38 -4.41 -8.79
CA THR A 409 -38.65 -5.59 -7.96
C THR A 409 -39.75 -6.47 -8.55
N ASP A 410 -39.77 -7.75 -8.14
CA ASP A 410 -40.73 -8.73 -8.65
C ASP A 410 -42.06 -8.70 -7.89
N TYR A 411 -42.05 -8.24 -6.64
CA TYR A 411 -43.23 -8.06 -5.79
C TYR A 411 -43.38 -6.62 -5.31
N ASN A 412 -44.54 -6.32 -4.74
CA ASN A 412 -44.82 -5.04 -4.09
C ASN A 412 -44.09 -4.92 -2.74
N VAL A 413 -44.01 -3.70 -2.22
CA VAL A 413 -43.56 -3.46 -0.83
C VAL A 413 -44.47 -4.18 0.16
N LEU A 414 -43.90 -4.61 1.28
CA LEU A 414 -44.62 -5.24 2.37
C LEU A 414 -45.76 -4.31 2.86
N PRO A 415 -47.02 -4.80 2.92
CA PRO A 415 -48.13 -4.02 3.46
C PRO A 415 -47.96 -3.85 4.96
N THR A 416 -48.59 -2.80 5.50
CA THR A 416 -48.54 -2.44 6.92
C THR A 416 -49.22 -3.45 7.85
N GLU A 417 -50.10 -4.29 7.29
CA GLU A 417 -50.82 -5.33 8.02
C GLU A 417 -50.87 -6.61 7.18
N ILE A 418 -50.54 -7.74 7.79
CA ILE A 418 -50.68 -9.07 7.19
C ILE A 418 -51.71 -9.86 8.01
N PRO A 419 -52.79 -10.37 7.40
CA PRO A 419 -53.79 -11.16 8.12
C PRO A 419 -53.19 -12.39 8.82
N ALA A 420 -53.78 -12.78 9.95
CA ALA A 420 -53.39 -13.99 10.66
C ALA A 420 -53.39 -15.22 9.74
N LEU A 421 -52.41 -16.10 9.92
CA LEU A 421 -52.23 -17.37 9.21
C LEU A 421 -52.13 -17.20 7.68
N SER A 422 -51.69 -16.04 7.22
CA SER A 422 -51.44 -15.78 5.80
C SER A 422 -49.96 -15.66 5.50
N SER A 423 -49.59 -15.95 4.26
CA SER A 423 -48.25 -15.77 3.73
C SER A 423 -48.28 -14.81 2.56
N LEU A 424 -47.26 -13.96 2.46
CA LEU A 424 -47.16 -12.93 1.43
C LEU A 424 -45.72 -12.80 0.96
N SER A 425 -45.52 -12.80 -0.36
CA SER A 425 -44.25 -12.39 -0.99
C SER A 425 -44.20 -10.88 -1.16
N ALA A 426 -43.08 -10.30 -0.78
CA ALA A 426 -42.79 -8.88 -0.88
C ALA A 426 -41.36 -8.67 -1.39
N SER A 427 -41.09 -7.44 -1.82
CA SER A 427 -39.75 -7.04 -2.21
C SER A 427 -39.34 -5.76 -1.51
N VAL A 428 -38.03 -5.64 -1.30
CA VAL A 428 -37.38 -4.42 -0.82
C VAL A 428 -36.16 -4.15 -1.69
N GLY A 429 -35.85 -2.87 -1.90
CA GLY A 429 -34.67 -2.49 -2.67
C GLY A 429 -33.90 -1.35 -2.03
N TYR A 430 -32.59 -1.34 -2.26
CA TYR A 430 -31.63 -0.38 -1.72
C TYR A 430 -30.76 0.18 -2.85
N ILE A 431 -30.26 1.40 -2.65
CA ILE A 431 -29.22 1.97 -3.51
C ILE A 431 -27.90 1.77 -2.77
N VAL A 432 -27.01 0.99 -3.37
CA VAL A 432 -25.73 0.58 -2.79
C VAL A 432 -24.59 0.91 -3.75
N PRO A 433 -23.33 1.00 -3.30
CA PRO A 433 -22.20 1.19 -4.20
C PRO A 433 -22.08 0.06 -5.22
N HIS A 434 -21.60 0.37 -6.43
CA HIS A 434 -21.27 -0.63 -7.45
C HIS A 434 -20.23 -1.66 -6.96
N THR A 435 -19.44 -1.29 -5.95
CA THR A 435 -18.41 -2.15 -5.34
C THR A 435 -18.94 -3.09 -4.25
N LEU A 436 -20.25 -3.14 -4.00
CA LEU A 436 -20.83 -4.03 -2.98
C LEU A 436 -20.53 -5.50 -3.31
N GLN A 437 -19.94 -6.22 -2.35
CA GLN A 437 -19.60 -7.64 -2.47
C GLN A 437 -20.36 -8.51 -1.47
N SER A 438 -20.66 -7.98 -0.29
CA SER A 438 -21.40 -8.71 0.75
C SER A 438 -22.02 -7.77 1.77
N GLY A 439 -22.95 -8.30 2.56
CA GLY A 439 -23.58 -7.61 3.67
C GLY A 439 -24.69 -8.45 4.31
N HIS A 440 -25.46 -7.83 5.21
CA HIS A 440 -26.57 -8.46 5.91
C HIS A 440 -27.84 -7.69 5.68
N TRP A 441 -28.92 -8.42 5.40
CA TRP A 441 -30.26 -7.85 5.41
C TRP A 441 -30.90 -8.11 6.78
N VAL A 442 -31.20 -7.03 7.50
CA VAL A 442 -31.62 -7.08 8.90
C VAL A 442 -33.05 -6.57 9.03
N ILE A 443 -33.87 -7.32 9.76
CA ILE A 443 -35.20 -6.89 10.18
C ILE A 443 -35.26 -6.96 11.69
N THR A 444 -35.68 -5.87 12.34
CA THR A 444 -35.90 -5.83 13.80
C THR A 444 -37.26 -5.27 14.14
N ASP A 445 -37.91 -5.79 15.17
CA ASP A 445 -39.15 -5.25 15.71
C ASP A 445 -38.94 -4.39 16.97
N THR A 446 -40.02 -3.74 17.42
CA THR A 446 -40.01 -2.93 18.66
C THR A 446 -40.11 -3.75 19.95
N ALA A 447 -40.18 -5.08 19.85
CA ALA A 447 -40.14 -5.99 21.00
C ALA A 447 -38.72 -6.53 21.29
N GLY A 448 -37.75 -6.22 20.43
CA GLY A 448 -36.37 -6.68 20.56
C GLY A 448 -36.14 -8.05 19.92
N ASN A 449 -36.95 -8.45 18.94
CA ASN A 449 -36.65 -9.59 18.09
C ASN A 449 -36.07 -9.07 16.77
N GLY A 450 -35.15 -9.82 16.18
CA GLY A 450 -34.66 -9.54 14.85
C GLY A 450 -34.21 -10.78 14.11
N VAL A 451 -34.12 -10.64 12.80
CA VAL A 451 -33.55 -11.64 11.89
C VAL A 451 -32.50 -10.98 10.99
N SER A 452 -31.46 -11.72 10.65
CA SER A 452 -30.36 -11.28 9.78
C SER A 452 -30.07 -12.34 8.73
N PHE A 453 -30.08 -11.93 7.46
CA PHE A 453 -29.73 -12.79 6.34
C PHE A 453 -28.40 -12.39 5.73
N ALA A 454 -27.45 -13.32 5.65
CA ALA A 454 -26.17 -13.08 5.02
C ALA A 454 -26.30 -13.06 3.48
N LEU A 455 -25.62 -12.10 2.85
CA LEU A 455 -25.63 -11.88 1.41
C LEU A 455 -24.20 -11.81 0.88
N SER A 456 -23.91 -12.57 -0.17
CA SER A 456 -22.63 -12.56 -0.87
C SER A 456 -22.85 -12.51 -2.38
N PHE A 457 -22.14 -11.60 -3.04
CA PHE A 457 -22.19 -11.38 -4.48
C PHE A 457 -20.82 -11.69 -5.07
N ALA A 458 -20.80 -12.51 -6.12
CA ALA A 458 -19.56 -12.90 -6.78
C ALA A 458 -18.83 -11.66 -7.35
N ALA A 459 -17.66 -11.34 -6.81
CA ALA A 459 -16.81 -10.31 -7.38
C ALA A 459 -16.26 -10.79 -8.73
N ALA A 460 -16.29 -9.94 -9.76
CA ALA A 460 -15.53 -10.20 -10.97
C ALA A 460 -14.04 -10.31 -10.59
N PRO A 461 -13.31 -11.36 -11.02
CA PRO A 461 -11.90 -11.50 -10.68
C PRO A 461 -11.14 -10.33 -11.32
N LEU A 462 -10.67 -9.36 -10.53
CA LEU A 462 -9.83 -8.32 -11.14
C LEU A 462 -8.46 -8.92 -11.49
N ASP A 463 -8.00 -8.66 -12.71
CA ASP A 463 -6.67 -9.00 -13.22
C ASP A 463 -5.73 -7.82 -12.92
N LEU A 464 -4.94 -7.91 -11.85
CA LEU A 464 -3.88 -6.93 -11.55
C LEU A 464 -2.53 -7.62 -11.75
N ARG A 465 -1.90 -7.33 -12.88
CA ARG A 465 -0.56 -7.82 -13.24
C ARG A 465 0.48 -6.79 -12.82
N TYR A 466 1.59 -7.26 -12.25
CA TYR A 466 2.76 -6.41 -12.00
C TYR A 466 3.41 -6.08 -13.36
N ASP A 467 3.26 -4.86 -13.88
CA ASP A 467 3.79 -4.45 -15.21
C ASP A 467 5.24 -3.92 -15.14
N GLY A 468 6.12 -4.63 -14.43
CA GLY A 468 7.51 -4.19 -14.20
C GLY A 468 8.54 -5.29 -14.48
N VAL A 469 9.82 -4.93 -14.38
CA VAL A 469 10.93 -5.89 -14.38
C VAL A 469 11.48 -5.91 -12.96
N ASP A 470 11.59 -7.06 -12.34
CA ASP A 470 12.21 -7.22 -11.01
C ASP A 470 13.58 -7.89 -11.18
N VAL A 471 14.62 -7.29 -10.63
CA VAL A 471 15.98 -7.83 -10.68
C VAL A 471 16.50 -7.98 -9.26
N ARG A 472 17.00 -9.17 -8.94
CA ARG A 472 17.57 -9.48 -7.64
C ARG A 472 18.95 -10.08 -7.77
N LEU A 473 19.89 -9.51 -7.05
CA LEU A 473 21.20 -10.12 -6.82
C LEU A 473 21.06 -11.07 -5.63
N VAL A 474 21.04 -12.37 -5.92
CA VAL A 474 20.78 -13.46 -4.95
C VAL A 474 22.01 -13.69 -4.08
N SER A 475 23.18 -13.82 -4.71
CA SER A 475 24.44 -13.99 -3.99
C SER A 475 25.62 -13.49 -4.81
N VAL A 476 26.68 -13.13 -4.11
CA VAL A 476 27.99 -12.81 -4.68
C VAL A 476 29.03 -13.62 -3.93
N THR A 477 29.72 -14.48 -4.65
CA THR A 477 30.85 -15.25 -4.11
C THR A 477 32.11 -14.86 -4.87
N TYR A 478 33.27 -15.02 -4.25
CA TYR A 478 34.54 -14.73 -4.90
C TYR A 478 35.59 -15.78 -4.53
N LEU A 479 36.51 -16.00 -5.45
CA LEU A 479 37.71 -16.82 -5.30
C LEU A 479 38.87 -16.09 -5.99
N GLU A 480 40.11 -16.49 -5.74
CA GLU A 480 41.26 -15.77 -6.31
C GLU A 480 41.16 -15.70 -7.84
N GLY A 481 41.09 -14.48 -8.40
CA GLY A 481 40.93 -14.26 -9.84
C GLY A 481 39.49 -14.12 -10.34
N GLN A 482 38.46 -14.37 -9.51
CA GLN A 482 37.08 -14.48 -9.99
C GLN A 482 36.02 -14.01 -8.97
N ILE A 483 34.98 -13.33 -9.48
CA ILE A 483 33.70 -13.12 -8.78
C ILE A 483 32.62 -13.91 -9.51
N THR A 484 31.74 -14.56 -8.78
CA THR A 484 30.52 -15.19 -9.31
C THR A 484 29.31 -14.50 -8.70
N THR A 485 28.41 -14.00 -9.54
CA THR A 485 27.14 -13.40 -9.13
C THR A 485 25.98 -14.30 -9.55
N HIS A 486 25.11 -14.63 -8.61
CA HIS A 486 23.83 -15.28 -8.88
C HIS A 486 22.74 -14.23 -8.80
N LEU A 487 21.88 -14.18 -9.82
CA LEU A 487 20.81 -13.20 -9.89
C LEU A 487 19.55 -13.78 -10.52
N ARG A 488 18.40 -13.23 -10.14
CA ARG A 488 17.10 -13.55 -10.72
C ARG A 488 16.55 -12.31 -11.42
N ILE A 489 16.06 -12.49 -12.63
CA ILE A 489 15.32 -11.45 -13.38
C ILE A 489 13.92 -11.98 -13.63
N TYR A 490 12.90 -11.20 -13.27
CA TYR A 490 11.50 -11.52 -13.53
C TYR A 490 10.87 -10.44 -14.42
N ASN A 491 10.22 -10.89 -15.49
CA ASN A 491 9.45 -10.04 -16.38
C ASN A 491 7.97 -10.09 -16.01
N GLY A 492 7.47 -9.05 -15.36
CA GLY A 492 6.04 -8.88 -15.14
C GLY A 492 5.31 -8.14 -16.27
N ARG A 493 6.05 -7.51 -17.19
CA ARG A 493 5.46 -6.75 -18.29
C ARG A 493 4.69 -7.65 -19.24
N ALA A 494 3.74 -7.07 -19.97
CA ALA A 494 3.04 -7.75 -21.04
C ALA A 494 3.91 -7.99 -22.31
N GLU A 495 5.08 -7.35 -22.37
CA GLU A 495 6.02 -7.42 -23.49
C GLU A 495 7.18 -8.37 -23.16
N THR A 496 7.69 -9.06 -24.18
CA THR A 496 8.93 -9.84 -24.07
C THR A 496 10.13 -8.91 -23.87
N LEU A 497 11.00 -9.22 -22.92
CA LEU A 497 12.27 -8.51 -22.72
C LEU A 497 13.41 -9.27 -23.39
N HIS A 498 14.20 -8.57 -24.19
CA HIS A 498 15.41 -9.12 -24.80
C HIS A 498 16.62 -8.73 -23.95
N PHE A 499 17.40 -9.71 -23.49
CA PHE A 499 18.64 -9.47 -22.75
C PHE A 499 19.84 -9.93 -23.56
N THR A 500 20.86 -9.08 -23.61
CA THR A 500 22.16 -9.32 -24.22
C THR A 500 23.27 -9.20 -23.18
N GLN A 501 24.50 -9.55 -23.58
CA GLN A 501 25.69 -9.42 -22.73
C GLN A 501 25.97 -7.97 -22.26
N ASP A 502 25.53 -6.95 -23.01
CA ASP A 502 25.78 -5.54 -22.69
C ASP A 502 24.77 -4.98 -21.69
N ASP A 503 23.61 -5.64 -21.56
CA ASP A 503 22.54 -5.23 -20.64
C ASP A 503 22.89 -5.57 -19.19
N ILE A 504 23.85 -6.48 -18.97
CA ILE A 504 24.35 -6.89 -17.66
C ILE A 504 25.85 -6.65 -17.60
N TRP A 505 26.32 -5.85 -16.65
CA TRP A 505 27.73 -5.48 -16.54
C TRP A 505 28.20 -5.36 -15.09
N LEU A 506 29.50 -5.51 -14.88
CA LEU A 506 30.20 -5.31 -13.61
C LEU A 506 31.36 -4.33 -13.79
N ALA A 507 31.45 -3.33 -12.93
CA ALA A 507 32.61 -2.44 -12.81
C ALA A 507 33.31 -2.71 -11.48
N LEU A 508 34.63 -2.87 -11.49
CA LEU A 508 35.44 -3.15 -10.31
C LEU A 508 36.26 -1.93 -9.90
N GLY A 509 36.56 -1.80 -8.60
CA GLY A 509 37.49 -0.78 -8.14
C GLY A 509 37.77 -0.76 -6.64
N TYR A 510 38.60 0.20 -6.24
CA TYR A 510 39.14 0.34 -4.89
C TYR A 510 38.39 1.36 -4.02
N ALA A 511 37.28 1.90 -4.52
CA ALA A 511 36.36 2.76 -3.80
C ALA A 511 34.91 2.28 -4.01
N PRO A 512 33.99 2.56 -3.07
CA PRO A 512 32.56 2.26 -3.24
C PRO A 512 32.01 2.85 -4.54
N GLU A 513 31.09 2.11 -5.18
CA GLU A 513 30.48 2.47 -6.48
C GLU A 513 31.52 2.85 -7.54
N PRO A 514 32.43 1.93 -7.91
CA PRO A 514 33.52 2.25 -8.80
C PRO A 514 33.01 2.71 -10.17
N PRO A 515 33.42 3.89 -10.68
CA PRO A 515 33.05 4.39 -12.00
C PRO A 515 33.90 3.74 -13.12
N GLY A 516 34.58 2.63 -12.81
CA GLY A 516 35.55 1.96 -13.68
C GLY A 516 34.94 1.42 -14.98
N PRO A 517 35.78 0.84 -15.87
CA PRO A 517 35.30 0.22 -17.09
C PRO A 517 34.25 -0.85 -16.76
N ARG A 518 33.14 -0.83 -17.51
CA ARG A 518 32.08 -1.81 -17.39
C ARG A 518 32.50 -3.06 -18.14
N ASN A 519 32.71 -4.15 -17.42
CA ASN A 519 32.89 -5.46 -18.01
C ASN A 519 31.49 -6.01 -18.32
N PRO A 520 31.14 -6.28 -19.58
CA PRO A 520 29.87 -6.92 -19.93
C PRO A 520 29.86 -8.37 -19.44
N ALA A 521 28.68 -8.98 -19.37
CA ALA A 521 28.51 -10.38 -19.00
C ALA A 521 29.01 -11.31 -20.12
N GLU A 522 30.33 -11.37 -20.29
CA GLU A 522 30.99 -12.17 -21.32
C GLU A 522 30.57 -13.64 -21.18
N GLY A 523 30.05 -14.22 -22.28
CA GLY A 523 29.54 -15.59 -22.31
C GLY A 523 28.02 -15.73 -22.04
N LEU A 524 27.31 -14.65 -21.72
CA LEU A 524 25.85 -14.67 -21.68
C LEU A 524 25.30 -14.84 -23.10
N THR A 525 24.63 -15.97 -23.35
CA THR A 525 23.87 -16.15 -24.60
C THR A 525 22.64 -15.23 -24.55
N PRO A 526 22.40 -14.39 -25.58
CA PRO A 526 21.21 -13.56 -25.61
C PRO A 526 19.94 -14.39 -25.48
N PHE A 527 18.97 -13.90 -24.72
CA PHE A 527 17.73 -14.61 -24.47
C PHE A 527 16.54 -13.67 -24.36
N ASP A 528 15.37 -14.23 -24.65
CA ASP A 528 14.08 -13.57 -24.49
C ASP A 528 13.42 -14.04 -23.21
N LEU A 529 13.01 -13.08 -22.36
CA LEU A 529 12.25 -13.32 -21.16
C LEU A 529 10.78 -12.96 -21.43
N LEU A 530 9.92 -13.97 -21.58
CA LEU A 530 8.51 -13.77 -21.88
C LEU A 530 7.75 -13.15 -20.69
N PRO A 531 6.54 -12.60 -20.90
CA PRO A 531 5.68 -12.15 -19.82
C PRO A 531 5.46 -13.24 -18.74
N GLU A 532 5.51 -12.82 -17.48
CA GLU A 532 5.41 -13.65 -16.27
C GLU A 532 6.52 -14.70 -16.12
N GLN A 533 7.60 -14.59 -16.89
CA GLN A 533 8.72 -15.50 -16.81
C GLN A 533 9.81 -14.95 -15.89
N ALA A 534 10.42 -15.84 -15.11
CA ALA A 534 11.66 -15.58 -14.39
C ALA A 534 12.82 -16.35 -15.03
N VAL A 535 14.01 -15.79 -14.92
CA VAL A 535 15.26 -16.45 -15.26
C VAL A 535 16.23 -16.29 -14.10
N ASP A 536 16.96 -17.36 -13.81
CA ASP A 536 18.06 -17.37 -12.86
C ASP A 536 19.36 -17.43 -13.64
N LEU A 537 20.24 -16.45 -13.41
CA LEU A 537 21.52 -16.30 -14.10
C LEU A 537 22.66 -16.46 -13.11
N THR A 538 23.67 -17.22 -13.52
CA THR A 538 24.96 -17.31 -12.85
C THR A 538 26.01 -16.72 -13.77
N LEU A 539 26.61 -15.61 -13.36
CA LEU A 539 27.60 -14.89 -14.15
C LEU A 539 28.94 -14.91 -13.45
N VAL A 540 29.99 -15.08 -14.25
CA VAL A 540 31.37 -15.20 -13.79
C VAL A 540 32.16 -14.01 -14.35
N TRP A 541 32.90 -13.35 -13.47
CA TRP A 541 33.63 -12.13 -13.76
C TRP A 541 35.08 -12.30 -13.37
N TYR A 542 35.99 -11.77 -14.20
CA TYR A 542 37.40 -11.65 -13.82
C TYR A 542 37.53 -10.66 -12.65
N TRP A 543 38.35 -11.00 -11.65
CA TRP A 543 38.56 -10.19 -10.45
C TRP A 543 40.02 -10.15 -10.03
N GLY A 544 40.58 -8.94 -9.91
CA GLY A 544 41.98 -8.69 -9.57
C GLY A 544 42.25 -8.45 -8.08
N GLY A 545 41.27 -8.70 -7.21
CA GLY A 545 41.38 -8.46 -5.77
C GLY A 545 40.82 -7.11 -5.30
N GLU A 546 40.10 -6.39 -6.18
CA GLU A 546 39.40 -5.14 -5.88
C GLU A 546 38.34 -5.33 -4.77
N PRO A 547 38.28 -4.47 -3.74
CA PRO A 547 37.34 -4.63 -2.64
C PRO A 547 35.89 -4.19 -2.93
N TYR A 548 35.64 -3.48 -4.03
CA TYR A 548 34.31 -2.97 -4.39
C TYR A 548 33.97 -3.28 -5.86
N ALA A 549 32.68 -3.48 -6.11
CA ALA A 549 32.12 -3.57 -7.45
C ALA A 549 30.79 -2.82 -7.57
N SER A 550 30.46 -2.37 -8.78
CA SER A 550 29.14 -1.89 -9.16
C SER A 550 28.60 -2.78 -10.26
N MET A 551 27.43 -3.37 -10.06
CA MET A 551 26.76 -4.19 -11.07
C MET A 551 25.55 -3.46 -11.64
N GLY A 552 25.32 -3.55 -12.95
CA GLY A 552 24.13 -3.03 -13.60
C GLY A 552 23.40 -4.10 -14.39
N ILE A 553 22.06 -4.07 -14.35
CA ILE A 553 21.16 -4.92 -15.14
C ILE A 553 20.02 -4.02 -15.67
N GLY A 554 20.08 -3.62 -16.93
CA GLY A 554 19.20 -2.58 -17.46
C GLY A 554 19.26 -1.31 -16.60
N ASP A 555 18.13 -0.93 -16.00
CA ASP A 555 18.03 0.24 -15.10
C ASP A 555 18.46 -0.05 -13.65
N TYR A 556 18.61 -1.32 -13.26
CA TYR A 556 18.97 -1.71 -11.90
C TYR A 556 20.46 -1.56 -11.66
N ARG A 557 20.83 -1.11 -10.45
CA ARG A 557 22.22 -1.03 -10.00
C ARG A 557 22.39 -1.58 -8.60
N PHE A 558 23.47 -2.34 -8.42
CA PHE A 558 23.87 -2.93 -7.15
C PHE A 558 25.28 -2.50 -6.79
N ALA A 559 25.47 -2.04 -5.55
CA ALA A 559 26.78 -1.84 -4.97
C ALA A 559 27.21 -3.13 -4.24
N ILE A 560 28.41 -3.61 -4.55
CA ILE A 560 28.97 -4.83 -3.99
C ILE A 560 30.24 -4.45 -3.21
N GLN A 561 30.34 -4.92 -1.98
CA GLN A 561 31.55 -4.82 -1.17
C GLN A 561 32.00 -6.23 -0.80
N LEU A 562 33.23 -6.57 -1.18
CA LEU A 562 33.83 -7.87 -0.88
C LEU A 562 34.58 -7.77 0.45
N GLN A 563 34.11 -8.49 1.47
CA GLN A 563 34.79 -8.56 2.77
C GLN A 563 35.84 -9.66 2.70
N ARG A 564 37.13 -9.31 2.77
CA ARG A 564 38.24 -10.28 2.77
C ARG A 564 38.30 -11.13 4.04
#